data_AF-A0A1M6LGJ8-F1
#
_entry.id   AF-A0A1M6LGJ8-F1
#
_cell.length_a   1.000
_cell.length_b   1.000
_cell.length_c   1.000
_cell.angle_alpha   90.00
_cell.angle_beta   90.00
_cell.angle_gamma   90.00
#
_symmetry.space_group_name_H-M   'P 1'
#
loop_
_entity.id
_entity.type
_entity.pdbx_description
1 polymer ?
#
loop_
_entity_poly.entity_id
_entity_poly.type
_entity_poly.pdbx_seq_one_letter_code
_entity_poly.pdbx_strand_id
1 'polypeptide(L)'
;PMPDITVVTDEADNCSSSPVVAFVEDISDGNSNPEVITRIYSVTDAAGNSINVSQTITINDTTFPTASNPSSISAQCSAPMPDITVVTDEADNCSTPNVAFVSDVITSPGIITRTYSVTDAAENSINVTQTITLNDNILPTASNLPPINAQCSAPAPDITIITDHTDNCGTPTIAFVNDVSDGNSNPEVITRTYSVTDAAGNSINVTQIITINDGTDPNINCPANITQNADANSTFATVVYSDPIVNDNCGVNSIVQLTGLPSGAEFPIGTTINTFVLTDNAGNTSQCSFEVTVIDNPLPTCTIDAGEDERITEGEEIQLDATASTTGSFVWSPSIGLSDTTTSNPIASPSITTTYLVEFTSEDGCVAVDEVIVFVTPQEEDETRYGFSPDGDGINEFWEIDTIENYPNNSVSIFNRWGDLVFEIEGYNNTSRVFRGIANRKRSLGGDQLPEGTYFFKIRTSGPNSLRKTEGFLVLKR
;
A
#
# COMPACT_ATOMS: atom_id res chain seq x y z
N PRO A 1 46.06 -4.79 106.63
CA PRO A 1 46.39 -3.77 107.67
C PRO A 1 47.49 -4.31 108.61
N MET A 2 48.36 -3.46 109.18
CA MET A 2 49.36 -3.91 110.17
C MET A 2 48.68 -4.47 111.43
N PRO A 3 49.31 -5.40 112.17
CA PRO A 3 48.83 -5.84 113.47
C PRO A 3 48.73 -4.66 114.44
N ASP A 4 47.55 -4.48 115.01
CA ASP A 4 47.27 -3.49 116.05
C ASP A 4 46.83 -4.27 117.31
N ILE A 5 47.66 -4.28 118.35
CA ILE A 5 47.35 -4.99 119.59
C ILE A 5 46.26 -4.30 120.41
N THR A 6 45.97 -3.03 120.14
CA THR A 6 44.94 -2.25 120.86
C THR A 6 43.51 -2.67 120.52
N VAL A 7 43.33 -3.57 119.55
CA VAL A 7 42.02 -4.17 119.23
C VAL A 7 41.58 -5.21 120.25
N VAL A 8 42.52 -5.77 121.02
CA VAL A 8 42.23 -6.55 122.22
C VAL A 8 42.13 -5.55 123.37
N THR A 9 40.96 -5.47 124.00
CA THR A 9 40.62 -4.37 124.94
C THR A 9 40.06 -4.83 126.28
N ASP A 10 39.82 -6.13 126.43
CA ASP A 10 39.21 -6.77 127.59
C ASP A 10 40.15 -7.78 128.28
N GLU A 11 41.45 -7.68 128.03
CA GLU A 11 42.45 -8.48 128.68
C GLU A 11 42.46 -8.24 130.20
N ALA A 12 42.13 -9.29 130.97
CA ALA A 12 42.10 -9.24 132.42
C ALA A 12 42.68 -10.53 133.02
N ASP A 13 43.37 -10.40 134.15
CA ASP A 13 43.87 -11.51 134.95
C ASP A 13 43.47 -11.32 136.41
N ASN A 14 43.20 -12.42 137.11
CA ASN A 14 42.72 -12.39 138.49
C ASN A 14 43.83 -12.12 139.51
N CYS A 15 45.10 -12.17 139.10
CA CYS A 15 46.28 -11.99 139.95
C CYS A 15 47.27 -10.90 139.47
N SER A 16 47.13 -10.36 138.26
CA SER A 16 47.97 -9.28 137.73
C SER A 16 47.15 -8.18 137.05
N SER A 17 47.61 -6.93 137.17
CA SER A 17 46.82 -5.76 136.76
C SER A 17 46.91 -5.41 135.27
N SER A 18 47.70 -6.12 134.46
CA SER A 18 47.84 -5.84 133.02
C SER A 18 48.46 -7.04 132.28
N PRO A 19 47.66 -7.96 131.71
CA PRO A 19 48.17 -8.94 130.75
C PRO A 19 48.81 -8.25 129.55
N VAL A 20 49.83 -8.87 128.97
CA VAL A 20 50.53 -8.33 127.79
C VAL A 20 49.92 -8.95 126.54
N VAL A 21 49.41 -8.10 125.64
CA VAL A 21 48.94 -8.51 124.31
C VAL A 21 50.10 -8.45 123.32
N ALA A 22 50.36 -9.56 122.64
CA ALA A 22 51.37 -9.65 121.59
C ALA A 22 50.75 -10.24 120.31
N PHE A 23 51.11 -9.70 119.16
CA PHE A 23 50.80 -10.33 117.87
C PHE A 23 51.55 -11.67 117.74
N VAL A 24 50.85 -12.70 117.26
CA VAL A 24 51.40 -14.04 117.04
C VAL A 24 51.64 -14.26 115.56
N GLU A 25 50.56 -14.34 114.79
CA GLU A 25 50.61 -14.67 113.36
C GLU A 25 49.34 -14.22 112.62
N ASP A 26 49.44 -14.18 111.29
CA ASP A 26 48.32 -14.04 110.37
C ASP A 26 48.18 -15.32 109.56
N ILE A 27 46.96 -15.88 109.53
CA ILE A 27 46.61 -17.04 108.72
C ILE A 27 45.65 -16.58 107.63
N SER A 28 46.09 -16.61 106.38
CA SER A 28 45.22 -16.40 105.21
C SER A 28 44.46 -17.68 104.87
N ASP A 29 43.22 -17.56 104.44
CA ASP A 29 42.42 -18.66 103.89
C ASP A 29 42.84 -19.05 102.46
N GLY A 30 43.74 -18.28 101.84
CA GLY A 30 44.28 -18.54 100.50
C GLY A 30 43.29 -18.23 99.37
N ASN A 31 42.12 -17.65 99.68
CA ASN A 31 41.17 -17.21 98.68
C ASN A 31 41.58 -15.85 98.11
N SER A 32 41.23 -15.62 96.84
CA SER A 32 41.58 -14.38 96.14
C SER A 32 40.56 -13.26 96.34
N ASN A 33 39.26 -13.58 96.45
CA ASN A 33 38.23 -12.61 96.79
C ASN A 33 36.91 -13.28 97.27
N PRO A 34 36.42 -12.97 98.49
CA PRO A 34 37.14 -12.25 99.53
C PRO A 34 38.32 -13.08 100.07
N GLU A 35 39.43 -12.42 100.34
CA GLU A 35 40.49 -13.00 101.18
C GLU A 35 40.09 -12.80 102.64
N VAL A 36 40.18 -13.87 103.44
CA VAL A 36 39.95 -13.81 104.88
C VAL A 36 41.26 -14.09 105.61
N ILE A 37 41.74 -13.07 106.33
CA ILE A 37 42.90 -13.18 107.22
C ILE A 37 42.39 -13.37 108.64
N THR A 38 42.74 -14.49 109.26
CA THR A 38 42.58 -14.73 110.69
C THR A 38 43.87 -14.33 111.41
N ARG A 39 43.83 -13.19 112.09
CA ARG A 39 44.94 -12.67 112.88
C ARG A 39 44.87 -13.18 114.31
N ILE A 40 45.96 -13.72 114.84
CA ILE A 40 46.04 -14.28 116.19
C ILE A 40 46.89 -13.37 117.10
N TYR A 41 46.35 -13.07 118.28
CA TYR A 41 47.04 -12.38 119.36
C TYR A 41 47.17 -13.30 120.57
N SER A 42 48.32 -13.26 121.24
CA SER A 42 48.56 -13.91 122.52
C SER A 42 48.34 -12.90 123.63
N VAL A 43 47.58 -13.28 124.64
CA VAL A 43 47.39 -12.53 125.88
C VAL A 43 48.11 -13.29 126.97
N THR A 44 49.22 -12.74 127.48
CA THR A 44 50.12 -13.41 128.44
C THR A 44 50.09 -12.72 129.80
N ASP A 45 49.85 -13.47 130.86
CA ASP A 45 49.88 -12.96 132.24
C ASP A 45 51.33 -12.76 132.75
N ALA A 46 51.49 -12.17 133.94
CA ALA A 46 52.80 -11.94 134.55
C ALA A 46 53.53 -13.24 134.98
N ALA A 47 52.82 -14.36 135.09
CA ALA A 47 53.37 -15.68 135.42
C ALA A 47 53.83 -16.46 134.17
N GLY A 48 53.53 -15.95 132.97
CA GLY A 48 53.89 -16.54 131.69
C GLY A 48 52.83 -17.49 131.10
N ASN A 49 51.62 -17.56 131.67
CA ASN A 49 50.52 -18.29 131.03
C ASN A 49 49.91 -17.45 129.91
N SER A 50 49.52 -18.08 128.80
CA SER A 50 48.93 -17.37 127.68
C SER A 50 47.68 -18.03 127.11
N ILE A 51 46.80 -17.19 126.56
CA ILE A 51 45.68 -17.59 125.69
C ILE A 51 45.83 -16.92 124.32
N ASN A 52 45.23 -17.51 123.29
CA ASN A 52 45.16 -16.90 121.97
C ASN A 52 43.73 -16.42 121.68
N VAL A 53 43.61 -15.22 121.13
CA VAL A 53 42.36 -14.65 120.60
C VAL A 53 42.54 -14.33 119.11
N SER A 54 41.46 -14.43 118.34
CA SER A 54 41.50 -14.19 116.90
C SER A 54 40.67 -12.97 116.48
N GLN A 55 41.17 -12.25 115.49
CA GLN A 55 40.47 -11.22 114.73
C GLN A 55 40.31 -11.70 113.29
N THR A 56 39.09 -11.66 112.76
CA THR A 56 38.83 -11.92 111.34
C THR A 56 38.87 -10.62 110.55
N ILE A 57 39.71 -10.56 109.51
CA ILE A 57 39.83 -9.46 108.57
C ILE A 57 39.37 -9.97 107.21
N THR A 58 38.36 -9.34 106.63
CA THR A 58 37.88 -9.65 105.27
C THR A 58 38.35 -8.57 104.30
N ILE A 59 39.09 -8.96 103.28
CA ILE A 59 39.53 -8.12 102.18
C ILE A 59 38.64 -8.44 100.99
N ASN A 60 37.89 -7.45 100.52
CA ASN A 60 37.09 -7.57 99.31
C ASN A 60 37.72 -6.70 98.23
N ASP A 61 37.84 -7.26 97.03
CA ASP A 61 38.13 -6.48 95.84
C ASP A 61 36.82 -5.94 95.24
N THR A 62 36.72 -4.61 95.23
CA THR A 62 35.61 -3.85 94.64
C THR A 62 36.07 -2.96 93.50
N THR A 63 37.31 -3.13 93.04
CA THR A 63 37.91 -2.30 92.01
C THR A 63 37.61 -2.93 90.67
N PHE A 64 37.11 -2.15 89.70
CA PHE A 64 36.93 -2.67 88.36
C PHE A 64 38.29 -2.85 87.67
N PRO A 65 38.43 -3.88 86.80
CA PRO A 65 39.61 -4.00 85.96
C PRO A 65 39.73 -2.82 84.99
N THR A 66 40.91 -2.66 84.41
CA THR A 66 41.24 -1.65 83.39
C THR A 66 41.67 -2.33 82.09
N ALA A 67 41.27 -1.76 80.96
CA ALA A 67 41.73 -2.15 79.61
C ALA A 67 41.37 -1.02 78.62
N SER A 68 42.11 -0.92 77.53
CA SER A 68 41.83 0.01 76.44
C SER A 68 40.99 -0.64 75.35
N ASN A 69 40.29 0.19 74.56
CA ASN A 69 39.64 -0.26 73.34
C ASN A 69 40.68 -0.77 72.34
N PRO A 70 40.51 -1.98 71.76
CA PRO A 70 41.35 -2.44 70.66
C PRO A 70 41.32 -1.51 69.46
N SER A 71 42.39 -1.52 68.66
CA SER A 71 42.44 -0.77 67.40
C SER A 71 41.35 -1.20 66.43
N SER A 72 40.79 -0.24 65.70
CA SER A 72 39.79 -0.51 64.65
C SER A 72 40.39 -1.30 63.49
N ILE A 73 39.57 -2.13 62.85
CA ILE A 73 39.97 -2.92 61.67
C ILE A 73 39.01 -2.70 60.50
N SER A 74 39.46 -3.05 59.29
CA SER A 74 38.62 -3.13 58.09
C SER A 74 38.48 -4.57 57.61
N ALA A 75 37.30 -4.95 57.13
CA ALA A 75 37.06 -6.29 56.60
C ALA A 75 36.18 -6.23 55.33
N GLN A 76 36.33 -7.23 54.46
CA GLN A 76 35.54 -7.36 53.24
C GLN A 76 34.30 -8.21 53.52
N CYS A 77 33.12 -7.70 53.17
CA CYS A 77 31.80 -8.35 53.24
C CYS A 77 31.28 -8.71 54.65
N SER A 78 32.12 -9.24 55.53
CA SER A 78 31.74 -9.72 56.87
C SER A 78 32.86 -9.52 57.88
N ALA A 79 32.49 -9.42 59.15
CA ALA A 79 33.47 -9.33 60.22
C ALA A 79 34.23 -10.67 60.38
N PRO A 80 35.55 -10.65 60.64
CA PRO A 80 36.30 -11.86 60.97
C PRO A 80 35.82 -12.44 62.30
N MET A 81 36.14 -13.70 62.58
CA MET A 81 35.80 -14.31 63.88
C MET A 81 36.35 -13.47 65.05
N PRO A 82 35.63 -13.35 66.19
CA PRO A 82 36.14 -12.65 67.35
C PRO A 82 37.47 -13.21 67.83
N ASP A 83 38.46 -12.34 67.97
CA ASP A 83 39.77 -12.64 68.55
C ASP A 83 39.89 -11.84 69.84
N ILE A 84 39.97 -12.53 70.99
CA ILE A 84 40.08 -11.88 72.30
C ILE A 84 41.50 -11.36 72.57
N THR A 85 42.51 -11.83 71.83
CA THR A 85 43.92 -11.47 72.04
C THR A 85 44.27 -10.06 71.58
N VAL A 86 43.29 -9.36 70.97
CA VAL A 86 43.42 -7.96 70.55
C VAL A 86 43.25 -6.97 71.72
N VAL A 87 42.72 -7.43 72.85
CA VAL A 87 42.80 -6.72 74.13
C VAL A 87 44.10 -7.18 74.78
N THR A 88 45.03 -6.25 75.02
CA THR A 88 46.42 -6.59 75.40
C THR A 88 46.92 -5.89 76.67
N ASP A 89 46.15 -4.95 77.20
CA ASP A 89 46.49 -4.12 78.35
C ASP A 89 45.52 -4.30 79.52
N GLU A 90 44.84 -5.45 79.56
CA GLU A 90 43.99 -5.84 80.68
C GLU A 90 44.79 -5.97 81.97
N ALA A 91 44.39 -5.22 82.99
CA ALA A 91 45.07 -5.20 84.28
C ALA A 91 44.07 -4.93 85.41
N ASP A 92 44.37 -5.51 86.57
CA ASP A 92 43.67 -5.28 87.83
C ASP A 92 44.69 -5.21 88.99
N ASN A 93 44.27 -4.65 90.13
CA ASN A 93 45.15 -4.43 91.28
C ASN A 93 45.46 -5.73 92.07
N CYS A 94 44.60 -6.74 91.95
CA CYS A 94 44.65 -7.97 92.75
C CYS A 94 44.91 -9.21 91.89
N SER A 95 44.50 -9.19 90.61
CA SER A 95 44.63 -10.35 89.72
C SER A 95 44.85 -9.97 88.25
N THR A 96 45.07 -10.97 87.39
CA THR A 96 45.03 -10.78 85.94
C THR A 96 43.59 -11.02 85.46
N PRO A 97 42.93 -10.02 84.85
CA PRO A 97 41.57 -10.18 84.33
C PRO A 97 41.47 -11.18 83.17
N ASN A 98 40.28 -11.77 82.99
CA ASN A 98 39.94 -12.61 81.85
C ASN A 98 39.16 -11.82 80.80
N VAL A 99 39.54 -11.99 79.52
CA VAL A 99 38.87 -11.34 78.38
C VAL A 99 37.93 -12.33 77.68
N ALA A 100 36.70 -11.92 77.42
CA ALA A 100 35.70 -12.71 76.71
C ALA A 100 34.98 -11.91 75.62
N PHE A 101 34.65 -12.55 74.50
CA PHE A 101 33.77 -11.95 73.48
C PHE A 101 32.32 -11.87 74.00
N VAL A 102 31.66 -10.74 73.76
CA VAL A 102 30.28 -10.49 74.17
C VAL A 102 29.34 -10.48 72.96
N SER A 103 29.58 -9.59 72.00
CA SER A 103 28.65 -9.39 70.88
C SER A 103 29.26 -8.60 69.72
N ASP A 104 28.71 -8.83 68.53
CA ASP A 104 28.84 -7.94 67.38
C ASP A 104 27.50 -7.28 67.09
N VAL A 105 27.49 -5.96 67.02
CA VAL A 105 26.27 -5.18 66.71
C VAL A 105 26.55 -4.25 65.53
N ILE A 106 25.67 -4.28 64.53
CA ILE A 106 25.70 -3.31 63.43
C ILE A 106 25.20 -1.98 63.99
N THR A 107 26.09 -0.98 64.05
CA THR A 107 25.79 0.34 64.63
C THR A 107 25.49 1.39 63.58
N SER A 108 25.97 1.19 62.35
CA SER A 108 25.60 1.96 61.15
C SER A 108 25.86 1.13 59.90
N PRO A 109 25.32 1.50 58.72
CA PRO A 109 25.58 0.76 57.48
C PRO A 109 27.09 0.61 57.24
N GLY A 110 27.56 -0.64 57.14
CA GLY A 110 28.98 -0.95 56.96
C GLY A 110 29.86 -0.80 58.21
N ILE A 111 29.31 -0.57 59.41
CA ILE A 111 30.10 -0.52 60.66
C ILE A 111 29.54 -1.48 61.69
N ILE A 112 30.40 -2.38 62.17
CA ILE A 112 30.14 -3.30 63.28
C ILE A 112 30.92 -2.83 64.49
N THR A 113 30.26 -2.78 65.64
CA THR A 113 30.90 -2.58 66.95
C THR A 113 30.95 -3.93 67.66
N ARG A 114 32.16 -4.44 67.83
CA ARG A 114 32.48 -5.67 68.56
C ARG A 114 32.76 -5.35 70.02
N THR A 115 32.16 -6.08 70.95
CA THR A 115 32.29 -5.85 72.39
C THR A 115 32.99 -7.03 73.06
N TYR A 116 33.97 -6.72 73.92
CA TYR A 116 34.65 -7.68 74.79
C TYR A 116 34.42 -7.30 76.26
N SER A 117 34.20 -8.29 77.11
CA SER A 117 34.16 -8.15 78.56
C SER A 117 35.54 -8.43 79.12
N VAL A 118 35.97 -7.60 80.06
CA VAL A 118 37.18 -7.80 80.87
C VAL A 118 36.72 -7.97 82.30
N THR A 119 36.89 -9.18 82.85
CA THR A 119 36.35 -9.58 84.16
C THR A 119 37.48 -10.03 85.07
N ASP A 120 37.60 -9.45 86.26
CA ASP A 120 38.59 -9.86 87.26
C ASP A 120 38.18 -11.16 87.99
N ALA A 121 39.02 -11.63 88.93
CA ALA A 121 38.71 -12.80 89.75
C ALA A 121 37.60 -12.56 90.80
N ALA A 122 37.20 -11.30 90.99
CA ALA A 122 36.17 -10.83 91.90
C ALA A 122 34.79 -10.67 91.24
N GLU A 123 34.68 -10.96 89.94
CA GLU A 123 33.53 -10.75 89.07
C GLU A 123 33.20 -9.28 88.75
N ASN A 124 34.06 -8.32 89.10
CA ASN A 124 33.91 -6.96 88.59
C ASN A 124 34.29 -6.96 87.10
N SER A 125 33.54 -6.22 86.28
CA SER A 125 33.74 -6.22 84.83
C SER A 125 33.58 -4.86 84.18
N ILE A 126 34.34 -4.66 83.10
CA ILE A 126 34.17 -3.56 82.15
C ILE A 126 33.97 -4.11 80.75
N ASN A 127 33.44 -3.28 79.85
CA ASN A 127 33.37 -3.60 78.43
C ASN A 127 34.30 -2.68 77.64
N VAL A 128 35.05 -3.26 76.72
CA VAL A 128 35.82 -2.54 75.69
C VAL A 128 35.27 -2.87 74.31
N THR A 129 35.39 -1.92 73.38
CA THR A 129 34.79 -2.02 72.05
C THR A 129 35.81 -1.87 70.94
N GLN A 130 35.69 -2.69 69.90
CA GLN A 130 36.44 -2.59 68.66
C GLN A 130 35.50 -2.19 67.51
N THR A 131 35.90 -1.20 66.72
CA THR A 131 35.18 -0.80 65.51
C THR A 131 35.68 -1.59 64.30
N ILE A 132 34.77 -2.23 63.58
CA ILE A 132 35.04 -2.97 62.34
C ILE A 132 34.31 -2.26 61.19
N THR A 133 35.06 -1.74 60.22
CA THR A 133 34.48 -1.12 59.01
C THR A 133 34.43 -2.16 57.89
N LEU A 134 33.23 -2.45 57.41
CA LEU A 134 33.00 -3.26 56.22
C LEU A 134 33.11 -2.36 54.99
N ASN A 135 34.02 -2.72 54.10
CA ASN A 135 34.16 -2.11 52.79
C ASN A 135 34.28 -3.20 51.74
N ASP A 136 33.83 -2.90 50.54
CA ASP A 136 34.04 -3.77 49.39
C ASP A 136 34.65 -2.94 48.26
N ASN A 137 35.87 -3.29 47.89
CA ASN A 137 36.64 -2.59 46.86
C ASN A 137 37.08 -3.52 45.73
N ILE A 138 36.56 -4.74 45.73
CA ILE A 138 36.83 -5.71 44.69
C ILE A 138 35.77 -5.50 43.60
N LEU A 139 36.20 -5.54 42.34
CA LEU A 139 35.29 -5.40 41.22
C LEU A 139 34.55 -6.73 41.00
N PRO A 140 33.27 -6.69 40.57
CA PRO A 140 32.57 -7.88 40.14
C PRO A 140 33.24 -8.50 38.90
N THR A 141 32.93 -9.76 38.65
CA THR A 141 33.43 -10.53 37.50
C THR A 141 32.27 -10.98 36.61
N ALA A 142 32.46 -10.93 35.29
CA ALA A 142 31.55 -11.46 34.25
C ALA A 142 32.30 -11.52 32.91
N SER A 143 31.87 -12.37 31.99
CA SER A 143 32.50 -12.50 30.66
C SER A 143 31.80 -11.65 29.59
N ASN A 144 32.55 -11.30 28.54
CA ASN A 144 31.95 -10.79 27.31
C ASN A 144 31.08 -11.88 26.66
N LEU A 145 29.99 -11.44 26.03
CA LEU A 145 29.04 -12.32 25.37
C LEU A 145 29.57 -12.74 23.98
N PRO A 146 29.21 -13.93 23.49
CA PRO A 146 29.55 -14.36 22.14
C PRO A 146 28.89 -13.45 21.09
N PRO A 147 29.54 -13.24 19.94
CA PRO A 147 28.97 -12.46 18.84
C PRO A 147 27.74 -13.15 18.25
N ILE A 148 26.79 -12.35 17.78
CA ILE A 148 25.58 -12.85 17.08
C ILE A 148 25.41 -12.16 15.73
N ASN A 149 24.69 -12.81 14.83
CA ASN A 149 24.26 -12.24 13.55
C ASN A 149 22.76 -11.97 13.60
N ALA A 150 22.33 -10.85 13.02
CA ALA A 150 20.92 -10.49 12.86
C ALA A 150 20.67 -9.95 11.44
N GLN A 151 19.44 -10.05 10.98
CA GLN A 151 19.01 -9.44 9.71
C GLN A 151 18.16 -8.20 10.03
N CYS A 152 18.34 -7.15 9.23
CA CYS A 152 17.60 -5.88 9.25
C CYS A 152 17.75 -5.00 10.50
N SER A 153 17.79 -5.57 11.71
CA SER A 153 17.89 -4.83 12.96
C SER A 153 18.47 -5.69 14.09
N ALA A 154 19.11 -5.05 15.07
CA ALA A 154 19.55 -5.74 16.27
C ALA A 154 18.35 -6.15 17.16
N PRO A 155 18.42 -7.31 17.84
CA PRO A 155 17.41 -7.71 18.81
C PRO A 155 17.39 -6.74 20.00
N ALA A 156 16.27 -6.67 20.73
CA ALA A 156 16.20 -5.88 21.96
C ALA A 156 17.25 -6.35 22.99
N PRO A 157 17.81 -5.45 23.83
CA PRO A 157 18.71 -5.83 24.92
C PRO A 157 18.03 -6.81 25.88
N ASP A 158 18.74 -7.87 26.24
CA ASP A 158 18.28 -8.89 27.18
C ASP A 158 19.39 -9.12 28.21
N ILE A 159 19.15 -8.72 29.45
CA ILE A 159 20.12 -8.87 30.54
C ILE A 159 20.22 -10.31 31.04
N THR A 160 19.24 -11.17 30.73
CA THR A 160 19.18 -12.55 31.25
C THR A 160 20.21 -13.47 30.62
N ILE A 161 20.83 -13.04 29.51
CA ILE A 161 21.89 -13.77 28.81
C ILE A 161 23.24 -13.74 29.55
N ILE A 162 23.43 -12.83 30.52
CA ILE A 162 24.65 -12.72 31.33
C ILE A 162 24.47 -13.52 32.63
N THR A 163 24.90 -14.78 32.61
CA THR A 163 24.66 -15.72 33.71
C THR A 163 25.86 -15.95 34.62
N ASP A 164 27.07 -15.54 34.21
CA ASP A 164 28.34 -15.81 34.91
C ASP A 164 28.82 -14.62 35.76
N HIS A 165 27.91 -13.76 36.20
CA HIS A 165 28.22 -12.60 37.03
C HIS A 165 28.39 -13.00 38.51
N THR A 166 29.54 -12.71 39.10
CA THR A 166 29.84 -13.04 40.51
C THR A 166 30.68 -11.97 41.19
N ASP A 167 30.58 -11.91 42.52
CA ASP A 167 31.35 -11.01 43.37
C ASP A 167 31.62 -11.65 44.75
N ASN A 168 32.63 -11.17 45.48
CA ASN A 168 32.96 -11.65 46.83
C ASN A 168 31.92 -11.28 47.89
N CYS A 169 31.19 -10.18 47.72
CA CYS A 169 30.23 -9.65 48.69
C CYS A 169 28.76 -9.82 48.27
N GLY A 170 28.47 -10.74 47.34
CA GLY A 170 27.10 -11.10 46.97
C GLY A 170 26.94 -11.32 45.47
N THR A 171 25.71 -11.16 44.99
CA THR A 171 25.40 -11.29 43.56
C THR A 171 25.25 -9.88 42.95
N PRO A 172 26.07 -9.54 41.94
CA PRO A 172 25.93 -8.29 41.21
C PRO A 172 24.59 -8.15 40.49
N THR A 173 24.23 -6.92 40.17
CA THR A 173 23.08 -6.56 39.31
C THR A 173 23.55 -6.20 37.91
N ILE A 174 22.70 -6.42 36.90
CA ILE A 174 23.02 -6.21 35.49
C ILE A 174 22.10 -5.13 34.93
N ALA A 175 22.65 -4.20 34.16
CA ALA A 175 21.90 -3.18 33.45
C ALA A 175 22.38 -3.03 32.00
N PHE A 176 21.45 -2.81 31.06
CA PHE A 176 21.80 -2.36 29.72
C PHE A 176 22.32 -0.93 29.78
N VAL A 177 23.43 -0.65 29.08
CA VAL A 177 24.05 0.67 29.03
C VAL A 177 23.71 1.34 27.71
N ASN A 178 24.17 0.78 26.59
CA ASN A 178 23.97 1.35 25.27
C ASN A 178 24.30 0.36 24.15
N ASP A 179 23.87 0.74 22.95
CA ASP A 179 24.32 0.20 21.68
C ASP A 179 25.08 1.28 20.92
N VAL A 180 26.24 0.91 20.36
CA VAL A 180 27.05 1.79 19.51
C VAL A 180 27.26 1.12 18.16
N SER A 181 26.76 1.76 17.11
CA SER A 181 26.97 1.35 15.71
C SER A 181 28.34 1.82 15.21
N ASP A 182 28.95 1.03 14.33
CA ASP A 182 30.14 1.39 13.56
C ASP A 182 29.83 2.34 12.38
N GLY A 183 28.55 2.59 12.10
CA GLY A 183 28.08 3.49 11.04
C GLY A 183 28.15 2.89 9.62
N ASN A 184 28.51 1.61 9.49
CA ASN A 184 28.46 0.91 8.21
C ASN A 184 27.02 0.51 7.86
N SER A 185 26.75 0.35 6.58
CA SER A 185 25.38 0.09 6.09
C SER A 185 25.06 -1.39 5.93
N ASN A 186 26.02 -2.19 5.44
CA ASN A 186 25.89 -3.64 5.32
C ASN A 186 27.27 -4.28 5.07
N PRO A 187 27.84 -5.05 6.00
CA PRO A 187 27.32 -5.30 7.34
C PRO A 187 27.47 -4.06 8.24
N GLU A 188 26.47 -3.80 9.08
CA GLU A 188 26.58 -2.90 10.24
C GLU A 188 27.04 -3.70 11.45
N VAL A 189 27.96 -3.17 12.25
CA VAL A 189 28.39 -3.80 13.50
C VAL A 189 27.97 -2.95 14.70
N ILE A 190 27.14 -3.52 15.56
CA ILE A 190 26.72 -2.91 16.82
C ILE A 190 27.51 -3.53 17.97
N THR A 191 28.16 -2.68 18.77
CA THR A 191 28.72 -3.04 20.07
C THR A 191 27.70 -2.71 21.15
N ARG A 192 27.10 -3.75 21.73
CA ARG A 192 26.17 -3.63 22.85
C ARG A 192 26.91 -3.74 24.17
N THR A 193 26.67 -2.82 25.09
CA THR A 193 27.33 -2.77 26.40
C THR A 193 26.32 -2.98 27.53
N TYR A 194 26.69 -3.85 28.47
CA TYR A 194 26.00 -4.05 29.74
C TYR A 194 26.94 -3.71 30.90
N SER A 195 26.38 -3.17 31.98
CA SER A 195 27.09 -2.93 33.23
C SER A 195 26.74 -4.02 34.24
N VAL A 196 27.75 -4.52 34.95
CA VAL A 196 27.63 -5.45 36.06
C VAL A 196 28.10 -4.71 37.31
N THR A 197 27.18 -4.45 38.24
CA THR A 197 27.41 -3.61 39.44
C THR A 197 27.11 -4.37 40.71
N ASP A 198 28.07 -4.44 41.63
CA ASP A 198 27.89 -5.06 42.94
C ASP A 198 27.03 -4.20 43.90
N ALA A 199 26.82 -4.67 45.14
CA ALA A 199 26.02 -3.97 46.13
C ALA A 199 26.73 -2.74 46.76
N ALA A 200 28.06 -2.66 46.64
CA ALA A 200 28.88 -1.55 47.12
C ALA A 200 29.07 -0.44 46.07
N GLY A 201 28.65 -0.70 44.82
CA GLY A 201 28.71 0.23 43.70
C GLY A 201 29.93 0.08 42.81
N ASN A 202 30.77 -0.95 42.98
CA ASN A 202 31.84 -1.21 42.02
C ASN A 202 31.25 -1.89 40.77
N SER A 203 31.76 -1.52 39.60
CA SER A 203 31.15 -1.94 38.33
C SER A 203 32.17 -2.23 37.24
N ILE A 204 31.88 -3.24 36.43
CA ILE A 204 32.55 -3.51 35.16
C ILE A 204 31.56 -3.41 34.00
N ASN A 205 32.09 -3.33 32.78
CA ASN A 205 31.29 -3.43 31.56
C ASN A 205 31.65 -4.71 30.81
N VAL A 206 30.63 -5.38 30.27
CA VAL A 206 30.76 -6.49 29.33
C VAL A 206 30.07 -6.16 28.02
N THR A 207 30.58 -6.70 26.93
CA THR A 207 30.12 -6.35 25.58
C THR A 207 29.61 -7.56 24.81
N GLN A 208 28.68 -7.32 23.90
CA GLN A 208 28.24 -8.25 22.84
C GLN A 208 28.44 -7.57 21.49
N ILE A 209 29.01 -8.30 20.52
CA ILE A 209 29.11 -7.84 19.13
C ILE A 209 27.91 -8.39 18.36
N ILE A 210 27.18 -7.52 17.69
CA ILE A 210 26.01 -7.85 16.86
C ILE A 210 26.34 -7.42 15.43
N THR A 211 26.47 -8.38 14.52
CA THR A 211 26.63 -8.09 13.09
C THR A 211 25.26 -8.10 12.43
N ILE A 212 24.82 -6.96 11.93
CA ILE A 212 23.61 -6.86 11.12
C ILE A 212 24.03 -6.96 9.66
N ASN A 213 23.52 -7.97 8.97
CA ASN A 213 23.73 -8.10 7.55
C ASN A 213 22.48 -8.63 6.87
N ASP A 214 22.28 -8.23 5.62
CA ASP A 214 21.26 -8.83 4.78
C ASP A 214 21.88 -9.36 3.49
N GLY A 215 21.61 -10.64 3.26
CA GLY A 215 22.05 -11.39 2.09
C GLY A 215 20.90 -12.13 1.44
N THR A 216 19.67 -11.71 1.71
CA THR A 216 18.47 -12.23 1.06
C THR A 216 18.22 -11.37 -0.18
N ASP A 217 18.12 -11.98 -1.35
CA ASP A 217 17.78 -11.22 -2.56
C ASP A 217 16.34 -10.71 -2.48
N PRO A 218 16.06 -9.47 -2.96
CA PRO A 218 14.72 -8.93 -2.92
C PRO A 218 13.82 -9.61 -3.96
N ASN A 219 12.51 -9.53 -3.78
CA ASN A 219 11.54 -10.09 -4.71
C ASN A 219 10.93 -9.00 -5.60
N ILE A 220 10.96 -9.21 -6.92
CA ILE A 220 10.30 -8.36 -7.91
C ILE A 220 9.41 -9.20 -8.83
N ASN A 221 8.17 -8.74 -9.02
CA ASN A 221 7.22 -9.34 -9.95
C ASN A 221 6.76 -8.30 -10.98
N CYS A 222 7.09 -8.55 -12.25
CA CYS A 222 6.71 -7.70 -13.37
C CYS A 222 5.23 -7.93 -13.77
N PRO A 223 4.62 -6.97 -14.49
CA PRO A 223 3.36 -7.19 -15.18
C PRO A 223 3.42 -8.40 -16.15
N ALA A 224 2.26 -8.89 -16.53
CA ALA A 224 2.16 -9.85 -17.63
C ALA A 224 2.49 -9.19 -18.98
N ASN A 225 2.82 -10.01 -19.98
CA ASN A 225 3.04 -9.54 -21.35
C ASN A 225 1.78 -8.85 -21.91
N ILE A 226 1.98 -7.83 -22.74
CA ILE A 226 0.92 -7.00 -23.33
C ILE A 226 0.97 -7.15 -24.84
N THR A 227 -0.17 -7.40 -25.47
CA THR A 227 -0.35 -7.30 -26.92
C THR A 227 -1.37 -6.23 -27.24
N GLN A 228 -1.02 -5.28 -28.11
CA GLN A 228 -1.89 -4.18 -28.51
C GLN A 228 -1.75 -3.90 -30.00
N ASN A 229 -2.83 -3.49 -30.66
CA ASN A 229 -2.77 -3.04 -32.05
C ASN A 229 -2.26 -1.60 -32.11
N ALA A 230 -1.46 -1.27 -33.12
CA ALA A 230 -1.23 0.12 -33.50
C ALA A 230 -2.56 0.76 -33.93
N ASP A 231 -2.70 2.07 -33.69
CA ASP A 231 -3.84 2.82 -34.21
C ASP A 231 -3.83 2.82 -35.75
N ALA A 232 -4.99 3.01 -36.38
CA ALA A 232 -5.11 3.01 -37.83
C ALA A 232 -4.16 4.05 -38.47
N ASN A 233 -3.33 3.59 -39.40
CA ASN A 233 -2.28 4.39 -40.05
C ASN A 233 -1.19 4.93 -39.11
N SER A 234 -1.00 4.33 -37.92
CA SER A 234 0.09 4.64 -36.99
C SER A 234 1.21 3.60 -37.07
N THR A 235 2.42 4.01 -36.72
CA THR A 235 3.58 3.11 -36.58
C THR A 235 3.86 2.70 -35.13
N PHE A 236 2.99 3.10 -34.21
CA PHE A 236 3.12 2.86 -32.77
C PHE A 236 1.75 2.72 -32.09
N ALA A 237 1.76 2.22 -30.86
CA ALA A 237 0.64 2.27 -29.93
C ALA A 237 1.09 2.91 -28.61
N THR A 238 0.25 3.73 -27.98
CA THR A 238 0.49 4.18 -26.60
C THR A 238 0.06 3.09 -25.63
N VAL A 239 1.00 2.58 -24.85
CA VAL A 239 0.78 1.42 -23.95
C VAL A 239 0.93 1.85 -22.50
N VAL A 240 -0.08 1.56 -21.69
CA VAL A 240 -0.06 1.79 -20.24
C VAL A 240 0.00 0.45 -19.52
N TYR A 241 0.92 0.34 -18.56
CA TYR A 241 1.08 -0.83 -17.70
C TYR A 241 1.30 -0.41 -16.24
N SER A 242 1.05 -1.32 -15.30
CA SER A 242 1.28 -1.12 -13.87
C SER A 242 2.76 -1.26 -13.51
N ASP A 243 3.21 -0.56 -12.47
CA ASP A 243 4.56 -0.75 -11.94
C ASP A 243 4.77 -2.19 -11.40
N PRO A 244 6.02 -2.71 -11.40
CA PRO A 244 6.31 -4.00 -10.77
C PRO A 244 6.00 -4.02 -9.27
N ILE A 245 5.54 -5.16 -8.78
CA ILE A 245 5.32 -5.37 -7.34
C ILE A 245 6.63 -5.82 -6.72
N VAL A 246 7.05 -5.14 -5.65
CA VAL A 246 8.35 -5.35 -5.00
C VAL A 246 8.18 -5.64 -3.51
N ASN A 247 9.03 -6.50 -2.96
CA ASN A 247 9.15 -6.71 -1.51
C ASN A 247 10.54 -7.22 -1.16
N ASP A 248 10.92 -7.00 0.09
CA ASP A 248 12.17 -7.48 0.69
C ASP A 248 12.01 -7.56 2.22
N ASN A 249 12.78 -8.40 2.91
CA ASN A 249 12.71 -8.54 4.37
C ASN A 249 13.35 -7.38 5.14
N CYS A 250 14.37 -6.73 4.60
CA CYS A 250 15.07 -5.57 5.18
C CYS A 250 14.80 -4.25 4.45
N GLY A 251 13.92 -4.29 3.45
CA GLY A 251 13.37 -3.12 2.77
C GLY A 251 14.05 -2.84 1.44
N VAL A 252 13.29 -2.18 0.57
CA VAL A 252 13.69 -1.85 -0.79
C VAL A 252 14.37 -0.49 -0.83
N ASN A 253 15.49 -0.39 -1.55
CA ASN A 253 16.20 0.87 -1.78
C ASN A 253 15.76 1.53 -3.09
N SER A 254 15.81 0.81 -4.21
CA SER A 254 15.49 1.38 -5.50
C SER A 254 14.95 0.35 -6.50
N ILE A 255 14.10 0.82 -7.40
CA ILE A 255 13.67 0.11 -8.60
C ILE A 255 14.02 0.96 -9.82
N VAL A 256 14.66 0.34 -10.81
CA VAL A 256 15.13 1.03 -12.02
C VAL A 256 14.69 0.24 -13.26
N GLN A 257 14.09 0.94 -14.22
CA GLN A 257 13.88 0.40 -15.56
C GLN A 257 15.21 0.37 -16.31
N LEU A 258 15.74 -0.82 -16.57
CA LEU A 258 17.03 -1.02 -17.23
C LEU A 258 16.90 -0.96 -18.76
N THR A 259 15.83 -1.52 -19.31
CA THR A 259 15.53 -1.53 -20.75
C THR A 259 14.05 -1.36 -21.00
N GLY A 260 13.70 -0.95 -22.22
CA GLY A 260 12.33 -0.76 -22.67
C GLY A 260 11.89 0.70 -22.63
N LEU A 261 10.58 0.92 -22.50
CA LEU A 261 9.94 2.24 -22.54
C LEU A 261 8.98 2.39 -21.36
N PRO A 262 8.86 3.58 -20.74
CA PRO A 262 8.02 3.77 -19.56
C PRO A 262 6.53 3.61 -19.88
N SER A 263 5.72 3.37 -18.84
CA SER A 263 4.26 3.30 -18.97
C SER A 263 3.71 4.62 -19.52
N GLY A 264 2.83 4.52 -20.52
CA GLY A 264 2.26 5.66 -21.25
C GLY A 264 3.13 6.18 -22.42
N ALA A 265 4.26 5.54 -22.72
CA ALA A 265 5.05 5.87 -23.91
C ALA A 265 4.46 5.30 -25.20
N GLU A 266 4.97 5.79 -26.34
CA GLU A 266 4.69 5.27 -27.67
C GLU A 266 5.58 4.06 -27.97
N PHE A 267 4.98 2.87 -28.07
CA PHE A 267 5.67 1.63 -28.41
C PHE A 267 5.62 1.40 -29.91
N PRO A 268 6.77 1.22 -30.60
CA PRO A 268 6.78 0.94 -32.02
C PRO A 268 6.22 -0.46 -32.31
N ILE A 269 5.72 -0.66 -33.54
CA ILE A 269 5.36 -1.98 -34.05
C ILE A 269 6.52 -2.97 -33.86
N GLY A 270 6.20 -4.16 -33.36
CA GLY A 270 7.14 -5.20 -32.96
C GLY A 270 7.09 -5.48 -31.46
N THR A 271 8.13 -6.15 -30.95
CA THR A 271 8.24 -6.50 -29.53
C THR A 271 9.28 -5.63 -28.84
N THR A 272 8.86 -4.95 -27.77
CA THR A 272 9.73 -4.24 -26.84
C THR A 272 9.81 -5.01 -25.53
N ILE A 273 11.03 -5.32 -25.07
CA ILE A 273 11.26 -6.01 -23.78
C ILE A 273 11.57 -4.97 -22.71
N ASN A 274 10.65 -4.86 -21.74
CA ASN A 274 10.85 -4.05 -20.55
C ASN A 274 11.54 -4.89 -19.47
N THR A 275 12.67 -4.41 -18.96
CA THR A 275 13.43 -5.08 -17.88
C THR A 275 13.58 -4.12 -16.72
N PHE A 276 13.25 -4.59 -15.52
CA PHE A 276 13.40 -3.84 -14.27
C PHE A 276 14.43 -4.52 -13.37
N VAL A 277 15.20 -3.72 -12.67
CA VAL A 277 16.15 -4.14 -11.63
C VAL A 277 15.68 -3.57 -10.31
N LEU A 278 15.53 -4.45 -9.32
CA LEU A 278 15.27 -4.13 -7.94
C LEU A 278 16.59 -4.22 -7.16
N THR A 279 16.86 -3.24 -6.31
CA THR A 279 17.98 -3.24 -5.37
C THR A 279 17.45 -2.97 -3.98
N ASP A 280 17.79 -3.81 -3.00
CA ASP A 280 17.44 -3.62 -1.59
C ASP A 280 18.40 -2.64 -0.87
N ASN A 281 18.15 -2.41 0.41
CA ASN A 281 18.99 -1.54 1.26
C ASN A 281 20.40 -2.12 1.52
N ALA A 282 20.57 -3.42 1.37
CA ALA A 282 21.82 -4.14 1.55
C ALA A 282 22.68 -4.20 0.28
N GLY A 283 22.11 -3.84 -0.88
CA GLY A 283 22.74 -3.91 -2.19
C GLY A 283 22.49 -5.22 -2.94
N ASN A 284 21.67 -6.15 -2.44
CA ASN A 284 21.28 -7.34 -3.20
C ASN A 284 20.31 -6.95 -4.32
N THR A 285 20.31 -7.71 -5.41
CA THR A 285 19.59 -7.32 -6.63
C THR A 285 18.81 -8.47 -7.24
N SER A 286 17.60 -8.16 -7.71
CA SER A 286 16.77 -9.06 -8.51
C SER A 286 16.26 -8.37 -9.77
N GLN A 287 15.92 -9.15 -10.79
CA GLN A 287 15.42 -8.61 -12.05
C GLN A 287 14.15 -9.34 -12.51
N CYS A 288 13.29 -8.63 -13.21
CA CYS A 288 12.18 -9.22 -13.97
C CYS A 288 12.03 -8.51 -15.31
N SER A 289 11.37 -9.19 -16.26
CA SER A 289 11.06 -8.63 -17.57
C SER A 289 9.68 -9.04 -18.05
N PHE A 290 9.08 -8.21 -18.90
CA PHE A 290 7.87 -8.52 -19.65
C PHE A 290 7.92 -7.93 -21.05
N GLU A 291 7.12 -8.49 -21.95
CA GLU A 291 7.08 -8.11 -23.36
C GLU A 291 5.87 -7.21 -23.64
N VAL A 292 6.10 -6.18 -24.46
CA VAL A 292 5.03 -5.38 -25.08
C VAL A 292 5.13 -5.60 -26.58
N THR A 293 4.12 -6.25 -27.16
CA THR A 293 4.02 -6.52 -28.59
C THR A 293 2.97 -5.60 -29.21
N VAL A 294 3.42 -4.67 -30.04
CA VAL A 294 2.55 -3.86 -30.88
C VAL A 294 2.45 -4.52 -32.25
N ILE A 295 1.25 -4.91 -32.66
CA ILE A 295 1.01 -5.48 -33.99
C ILE A 295 0.34 -4.45 -34.89
N ASP A 296 0.77 -4.42 -36.14
CA ASP A 296 0.07 -3.70 -37.20
C ASP A 296 -0.98 -4.64 -37.79
N ASN A 297 -2.24 -4.43 -37.41
CA ASN A 297 -3.35 -5.12 -38.03
C ASN A 297 -3.99 -4.18 -39.04
N PRO A 298 -3.72 -4.32 -40.35
CA PRO A 298 -4.31 -3.44 -41.34
C PRO A 298 -5.83 -3.56 -41.26
N LEU A 299 -6.53 -2.42 -41.27
CA LEU A 299 -7.99 -2.40 -41.39
C LEU A 299 -8.41 -3.19 -42.65
N PRO A 300 -9.50 -3.97 -42.61
CA PRO A 300 -10.02 -4.63 -43.80
C PRO A 300 -10.35 -3.57 -44.85
N THR A 301 -9.87 -3.78 -46.09
CA THR A 301 -10.17 -2.90 -47.23
C THR A 301 -11.26 -3.54 -48.08
N CYS A 302 -12.20 -2.73 -48.54
CA CYS A 302 -13.31 -3.14 -49.39
C CYS A 302 -13.60 -2.06 -50.44
N THR A 303 -14.08 -2.47 -51.59
CA THR A 303 -14.54 -1.58 -52.67
C THR A 303 -15.93 -1.99 -53.13
N ILE A 304 -16.69 -1.04 -53.62
CA ILE A 304 -18.00 -1.22 -54.25
C ILE A 304 -17.99 -0.44 -55.58
N ASP A 305 -18.59 -1.03 -56.60
CA ASP A 305 -18.84 -0.42 -57.91
C ASP A 305 -20.35 -0.51 -58.16
N ALA A 306 -21.03 0.62 -58.30
CA ALA A 306 -22.48 0.72 -58.47
C ALA A 306 -22.95 0.36 -59.89
N GLY A 307 -22.02 0.22 -60.84
CA GLY A 307 -22.30 0.03 -62.26
C GLY A 307 -22.31 1.34 -63.04
N GLU A 308 -22.45 1.23 -64.37
CA GLU A 308 -22.49 2.38 -65.27
C GLU A 308 -23.85 3.10 -65.22
N ASP A 309 -23.85 4.39 -65.58
CA ASP A 309 -25.08 5.18 -65.69
C ASP A 309 -26.06 4.62 -66.73
N GLU A 310 -27.35 4.61 -66.40
CA GLU A 310 -28.41 4.00 -67.19
C GLU A 310 -29.43 5.01 -67.72
N ARG A 311 -30.17 4.63 -68.77
CA ARG A 311 -31.18 5.48 -69.42
C ARG A 311 -32.49 4.72 -69.64
N ILE A 312 -33.60 5.30 -69.17
CA ILE A 312 -34.94 4.77 -69.34
C ILE A 312 -35.93 5.84 -69.82
N THR A 313 -37.05 5.41 -70.41
CA THR A 313 -38.24 6.24 -70.63
C THR A 313 -39.14 6.17 -69.40
N GLU A 314 -39.90 7.22 -69.10
CA GLU A 314 -40.85 7.21 -67.99
C GLU A 314 -41.79 5.99 -68.07
N GLY A 315 -41.84 5.21 -66.99
CA GLY A 315 -42.62 3.96 -66.90
C GLY A 315 -41.86 2.67 -67.22
N GLU A 316 -40.60 2.75 -67.67
CA GLU A 316 -39.72 1.59 -67.84
C GLU A 316 -38.97 1.24 -66.54
N GLU A 317 -38.45 0.02 -66.46
CA GLU A 317 -37.64 -0.48 -65.34
C GLU A 317 -36.28 -0.96 -65.85
N ILE A 318 -35.23 -0.80 -65.05
CA ILE A 318 -33.87 -1.27 -65.35
C ILE A 318 -33.29 -2.03 -64.15
N GLN A 319 -32.46 -3.04 -64.42
CA GLN A 319 -31.77 -3.82 -63.40
C GLN A 319 -30.42 -3.15 -63.09
N LEU A 320 -30.24 -2.66 -61.86
CA LEU A 320 -28.92 -2.25 -61.37
C LEU A 320 -28.12 -3.49 -60.97
N ASP A 321 -26.79 -3.40 -60.99
CA ASP A 321 -25.90 -4.51 -60.62
C ASP A 321 -24.60 -3.98 -60.00
N ALA A 322 -24.59 -3.85 -58.67
CA ALA A 322 -23.41 -3.42 -57.93
C ALA A 322 -22.49 -4.60 -57.58
N THR A 323 -21.18 -4.40 -57.72
CA THR A 323 -20.17 -5.43 -57.43
C THR A 323 -19.23 -5.00 -56.32
N ALA A 324 -19.13 -5.83 -55.27
CA ALA A 324 -18.26 -5.60 -54.13
C ALA A 324 -17.01 -6.50 -54.20
N SER A 325 -15.90 -6.05 -53.60
CA SER A 325 -14.65 -6.83 -53.55
C SER A 325 -14.72 -8.08 -52.65
N THR A 326 -15.70 -8.13 -51.73
CA THR A 326 -15.87 -9.19 -50.71
C THR A 326 -17.36 -9.44 -50.42
N THR A 327 -17.69 -10.40 -49.55
CA THR A 327 -19.07 -10.63 -49.10
C THR A 327 -19.48 -9.63 -48.02
N GLY A 328 -20.75 -9.23 -48.03
CA GLY A 328 -21.27 -8.20 -47.15
C GLY A 328 -22.73 -7.86 -47.43
N SER A 329 -23.15 -6.71 -46.93
CA SER A 329 -24.51 -6.16 -47.08
C SER A 329 -24.50 -4.88 -47.90
N PHE A 330 -25.60 -4.64 -48.61
CA PHE A 330 -25.80 -3.46 -49.47
C PHE A 330 -26.92 -2.61 -48.90
N VAL A 331 -26.84 -1.30 -49.05
CA VAL A 331 -27.90 -0.36 -48.72
C VAL A 331 -27.97 0.72 -49.80
N TRP A 332 -29.04 0.71 -50.60
CA TRP A 332 -29.30 1.69 -51.63
C TRP A 332 -30.13 2.86 -51.11
N SER A 333 -29.82 4.07 -51.57
CA SER A 333 -30.56 5.29 -51.28
C SER A 333 -30.55 6.24 -52.49
N PRO A 334 -31.67 6.91 -52.83
CA PRO A 334 -32.97 6.82 -52.17
C PRO A 334 -33.70 5.51 -52.50
N SER A 335 -34.66 5.11 -51.66
CA SER A 335 -35.45 3.87 -51.86
C SER A 335 -36.55 4.02 -52.92
N ILE A 336 -36.76 5.21 -53.46
CA ILE A 336 -37.86 5.49 -54.38
C ILE A 336 -37.62 4.80 -55.71
N GLY A 337 -38.61 4.08 -56.22
CA GLY A 337 -38.47 3.35 -57.48
C GLY A 337 -37.56 2.13 -57.40
N LEU A 338 -37.02 1.73 -56.24
CA LEU A 338 -36.23 0.50 -56.10
C LEU A 338 -37.09 -0.67 -55.63
N SER A 339 -36.83 -1.86 -56.16
CA SER A 339 -37.52 -3.09 -55.75
C SER A 339 -37.11 -3.59 -54.36
N ASP A 340 -35.85 -3.42 -53.98
CA ASP A 340 -35.28 -3.78 -52.68
C ASP A 340 -34.03 -2.93 -52.46
N THR A 341 -33.87 -2.29 -51.31
CA THR A 341 -32.68 -1.46 -51.05
C THR A 341 -31.50 -2.27 -50.52
N THR A 342 -31.64 -3.57 -50.30
CA THR A 342 -30.67 -4.38 -49.55
C THR A 342 -29.92 -5.42 -50.38
N THR A 343 -30.27 -5.55 -51.66
CA THR A 343 -29.61 -6.48 -52.59
C THR A 343 -28.54 -5.76 -53.40
N SER A 344 -27.59 -6.52 -53.96
CA SER A 344 -26.58 -5.97 -54.88
C SER A 344 -27.19 -5.55 -56.22
N ASN A 345 -28.32 -6.15 -56.59
CA ASN A 345 -28.96 -5.97 -57.89
C ASN A 345 -30.47 -5.63 -57.74
N PRO A 346 -30.82 -4.40 -57.35
CA PRO A 346 -32.21 -3.98 -57.33
C PRO A 346 -32.71 -3.59 -58.73
N ILE A 347 -34.02 -3.73 -58.95
CA ILE A 347 -34.69 -3.15 -60.11
C ILE A 347 -35.06 -1.70 -59.78
N ALA A 348 -34.70 -0.77 -60.66
CA ALA A 348 -34.97 0.65 -60.55
C ALA A 348 -36.00 1.12 -61.59
N SER A 349 -37.04 1.83 -61.15
CA SER A 349 -38.10 2.43 -61.97
C SER A 349 -38.46 3.85 -61.51
N PRO A 350 -37.48 4.78 -61.45
CA PRO A 350 -37.77 6.16 -61.05
C PRO A 350 -38.60 6.91 -62.10
N SER A 351 -39.47 7.81 -61.66
CA SER A 351 -40.28 8.65 -62.56
C SER A 351 -39.56 9.91 -63.05
N ILE A 352 -38.41 10.22 -62.47
CA ILE A 352 -37.53 11.33 -62.85
C ILE A 352 -36.07 10.88 -62.75
N THR A 353 -35.16 11.57 -63.44
CA THR A 353 -33.72 11.28 -63.30
C THR A 353 -33.29 11.25 -61.84
N THR A 354 -32.78 10.10 -61.41
CA THR A 354 -32.46 9.81 -59.99
C THR A 354 -31.06 9.25 -59.88
N THR A 355 -30.27 9.80 -58.97
CA THR A 355 -28.97 9.25 -58.55
C THR A 355 -29.20 8.30 -57.38
N TYR A 356 -28.77 7.05 -57.52
CA TYR A 356 -28.77 6.07 -56.45
C TYR A 356 -27.35 5.88 -55.92
N LEU A 357 -27.21 6.00 -54.60
CA LEU A 357 -26.00 5.70 -53.85
C LEU A 357 -26.13 4.30 -53.25
N VAL A 358 -25.12 3.45 -53.42
CA VAL A 358 -25.00 2.17 -52.74
C VAL A 358 -23.94 2.26 -51.66
N GLU A 359 -24.30 1.92 -50.43
CA GLU A 359 -23.37 1.68 -49.32
C GLU A 359 -23.18 0.17 -49.15
N PHE A 360 -21.93 -0.28 -49.21
CA PHE A 360 -21.53 -1.66 -48.96
C PHE A 360 -20.84 -1.77 -47.60
N THR A 361 -21.27 -2.71 -46.77
CA THR A 361 -20.60 -3.09 -45.51
C THR A 361 -20.15 -4.54 -45.58
N SER A 362 -18.84 -4.80 -45.56
CA SER A 362 -18.28 -6.16 -45.55
C SER A 362 -18.53 -6.89 -44.22
N GLU A 363 -18.40 -8.22 -44.21
CA GLU A 363 -18.49 -9.01 -42.97
C GLU A 363 -17.45 -8.61 -41.91
N ASP A 364 -16.28 -8.12 -42.33
CA ASP A 364 -15.22 -7.62 -41.46
C ASP A 364 -15.45 -6.16 -41.00
N GLY A 365 -16.57 -5.55 -41.38
CA GLY A 365 -16.97 -4.19 -40.95
C GLY A 365 -16.36 -3.04 -41.76
N CYS A 366 -15.77 -3.30 -42.92
CA CYS A 366 -15.35 -2.24 -43.85
C CYS A 366 -16.58 -1.64 -44.55
N VAL A 367 -16.62 -0.32 -44.70
CA VAL A 367 -17.70 0.41 -45.40
C VAL A 367 -17.16 1.14 -46.62
N ALA A 368 -17.83 0.97 -47.77
CA ALA A 368 -17.52 1.69 -49.02
C ALA A 368 -18.82 2.19 -49.66
N VAL A 369 -18.74 3.27 -50.44
CA VAL A 369 -19.90 3.86 -51.14
C VAL A 369 -19.57 4.12 -52.60
N ASP A 370 -20.57 3.98 -53.47
CA ASP A 370 -20.49 4.37 -54.89
C ASP A 370 -21.87 4.79 -55.41
N GLU A 371 -21.93 5.46 -56.56
CA GLU A 371 -23.18 5.99 -57.14
C GLU A 371 -23.41 5.59 -58.60
N VAL A 372 -24.70 5.50 -58.97
CA VAL A 372 -25.16 5.29 -60.35
C VAL A 372 -26.32 6.23 -60.65
N ILE A 373 -26.34 6.84 -61.84
CA ILE A 373 -27.40 7.74 -62.27
C ILE A 373 -28.32 7.04 -63.27
N VAL A 374 -29.61 7.01 -62.97
CA VAL A 374 -30.65 6.56 -63.90
C VAL A 374 -31.33 7.79 -64.51
N PHE A 375 -31.04 8.07 -65.77
CA PHE A 375 -31.62 9.18 -66.52
C PHE A 375 -33.00 8.79 -67.06
N VAL A 376 -34.02 9.62 -66.78
CA VAL A 376 -35.41 9.37 -67.23
C VAL A 376 -35.81 10.40 -68.28
N THR A 377 -36.27 9.92 -69.43
CA THR A 377 -36.87 10.77 -70.49
C THR A 377 -38.40 10.78 -70.33
N PRO A 378 -39.04 11.95 -70.13
CA PRO A 378 -40.50 12.05 -69.98
C PRO A 378 -41.26 11.56 -71.22
N GLN A 379 -42.44 10.99 -71.02
CA GLN A 379 -43.35 10.64 -72.12
C GLN A 379 -44.25 11.84 -72.46
N GLU A 380 -44.30 12.30 -73.72
CA GLU A 380 -45.21 13.40 -74.13
C GLU A 380 -46.68 12.92 -74.22
N GLU A 381 -47.62 13.61 -73.56
CA GLU A 381 -49.08 13.35 -73.64
C GLU A 381 -49.75 14.10 -74.81
N ASP A 382 -50.77 13.52 -75.47
CA ASP A 382 -51.61 14.16 -76.52
C ASP A 382 -52.89 14.79 -75.92
N GLU A 383 -52.99 16.12 -76.00
CA GLU A 383 -54.08 16.95 -75.47
C GLU A 383 -55.21 17.27 -76.49
N THR A 384 -55.26 16.62 -77.65
CA THR A 384 -56.25 16.90 -78.72
C THR A 384 -57.69 16.86 -78.20
N ARG A 385 -58.44 17.96 -78.43
CA ARG A 385 -59.85 18.08 -78.04
C ARG A 385 -60.77 17.75 -79.21
N TYR A 386 -61.78 16.89 -79.01
CA TYR A 386 -62.68 16.41 -80.08
C TYR A 386 -64.03 17.14 -80.14
N GLY A 387 -64.08 18.38 -79.66
CA GLY A 387 -65.27 19.23 -79.73
C GLY A 387 -64.87 20.69 -79.84
N PHE A 388 -65.55 21.45 -80.69
CA PHE A 388 -65.25 22.87 -80.92
C PHE A 388 -66.51 23.67 -81.26
N SER A 389 -66.47 24.97 -81.02
CA SER A 389 -67.62 25.88 -81.05
C SER A 389 -67.35 27.13 -81.89
N PRO A 390 -67.47 27.07 -83.23
CA PRO A 390 -67.20 28.22 -84.10
C PRO A 390 -68.37 29.22 -84.13
N ASP A 391 -68.57 29.98 -83.05
CA ASP A 391 -69.65 30.97 -82.87
C ASP A 391 -69.18 32.43 -82.97
N GLY A 392 -67.87 32.67 -83.06
CA GLY A 392 -67.26 33.99 -83.21
C GLY A 392 -66.85 34.65 -81.89
N ASP A 393 -66.90 33.93 -80.76
CA ASP A 393 -66.45 34.42 -79.46
C ASP A 393 -64.91 34.39 -79.29
N GLY A 394 -64.20 33.73 -80.21
CA GLY A 394 -62.75 33.63 -80.22
C GLY A 394 -62.19 32.41 -79.45
N ILE A 395 -63.05 31.55 -78.91
CA ILE A 395 -62.71 30.37 -78.12
C ILE A 395 -63.18 29.11 -78.86
N ASN A 396 -62.27 28.16 -79.12
CA ASN A 396 -62.57 26.92 -79.86
C ASN A 396 -63.21 27.16 -81.27
N GLU A 397 -62.75 28.20 -81.97
CA GLU A 397 -63.24 28.60 -83.31
C GLU A 397 -62.89 27.62 -84.44
N PHE A 398 -62.02 26.66 -84.15
CA PHE A 398 -61.64 25.58 -85.05
C PHE A 398 -61.29 24.35 -84.25
N TRP A 399 -61.24 23.21 -84.91
CA TRP A 399 -60.80 21.98 -84.27
C TRP A 399 -59.28 21.98 -84.09
N GLU A 400 -58.80 22.12 -82.86
CA GLU A 400 -57.36 22.05 -82.57
C GLU A 400 -56.93 20.59 -82.37
N ILE A 401 -55.88 20.18 -83.08
CA ILE A 401 -55.31 18.83 -83.02
C ILE A 401 -53.91 18.96 -82.44
N ASP A 402 -53.71 18.47 -81.23
CA ASP A 402 -52.46 18.64 -80.51
C ASP A 402 -51.29 18.00 -81.28
N THR A 403 -50.14 18.67 -81.27
CA THR A 403 -48.89 18.30 -81.96
C THR A 403 -48.99 18.03 -83.48
N ILE A 404 -50.10 18.37 -84.15
CA ILE A 404 -50.29 18.07 -85.59
C ILE A 404 -49.25 18.75 -86.48
N GLU A 405 -48.63 19.83 -86.02
CA GLU A 405 -47.55 20.56 -86.67
C GLU A 405 -46.28 19.71 -86.83
N ASN A 406 -46.06 18.73 -85.95
CA ASN A 406 -44.95 17.77 -86.06
C ASN A 406 -45.11 16.85 -87.29
N TYR A 407 -46.31 16.81 -87.88
CA TYR A 407 -46.65 16.01 -89.05
C TYR A 407 -47.01 16.92 -90.23
N PRO A 408 -46.08 17.68 -90.83
CA PRO A 408 -46.41 18.69 -91.84
C PRO A 408 -47.05 18.11 -93.13
N ASN A 409 -46.87 16.81 -93.38
CA ASN A 409 -47.47 16.07 -94.49
C ASN A 409 -48.77 15.34 -94.08
N ASN A 410 -49.45 15.79 -93.02
CA ASN A 410 -50.72 15.18 -92.58
C ASN A 410 -51.85 15.43 -93.58
N SER A 411 -52.91 14.64 -93.52
CA SER A 411 -54.16 14.87 -94.26
C SER A 411 -55.34 14.69 -93.33
N VAL A 412 -56.19 15.71 -93.21
CA VAL A 412 -57.39 15.70 -92.35
C VAL A 412 -58.63 15.68 -93.23
N SER A 413 -59.40 14.61 -93.10
CA SER A 413 -60.68 14.39 -93.76
C SER A 413 -61.82 14.38 -92.76
N ILE A 414 -62.91 15.08 -93.06
CA ILE A 414 -64.10 15.16 -92.20
C ILE A 414 -65.34 14.80 -92.99
N PHE A 415 -66.15 13.93 -92.41
CA PHE A 415 -67.34 13.32 -92.99
C PHE A 415 -68.57 13.70 -92.17
N ASN A 416 -69.71 13.88 -92.83
CA ASN A 416 -70.99 14.04 -92.15
C ASN A 416 -71.52 12.69 -91.62
N ARG A 417 -72.64 12.71 -90.90
CA ARG A 417 -73.29 11.49 -90.36
C ARG A 417 -73.75 10.47 -91.39
N TRP A 418 -73.81 10.84 -92.67
CA TRP A 418 -74.18 9.94 -93.77
C TRP A 418 -72.94 9.34 -94.48
N GLY A 419 -71.74 9.66 -94.00
CA GLY A 419 -70.47 9.18 -94.56
C GLY A 419 -69.93 10.03 -95.71
N ASP A 420 -70.53 11.19 -95.99
CA ASP A 420 -70.08 12.05 -97.08
C ASP A 420 -68.94 12.95 -96.64
N LEU A 421 -67.87 13.01 -97.45
CA LEU A 421 -66.75 13.93 -97.24
C LEU A 421 -67.21 15.38 -97.39
N VAL A 422 -67.12 16.16 -96.30
CA VAL A 422 -67.54 17.57 -96.24
C VAL A 422 -66.36 18.53 -96.17
N PHE A 423 -65.25 18.10 -95.61
CA PHE A 423 -64.02 18.89 -95.53
C PHE A 423 -62.81 18.00 -95.71
N GLU A 424 -61.83 18.49 -96.45
CA GLU A 424 -60.54 17.83 -96.61
C GLU A 424 -59.43 18.86 -96.78
N ILE A 425 -58.33 18.66 -96.07
CA ILE A 425 -57.14 19.51 -96.19
C ILE A 425 -55.88 18.67 -95.95
N GLU A 426 -54.92 18.79 -96.86
CA GLU A 426 -53.53 18.36 -96.62
C GLU A 426 -52.86 19.37 -95.69
N GLY A 427 -51.89 19.01 -94.85
CA GLY A 427 -51.09 19.90 -93.98
C GLY A 427 -51.88 20.79 -93.03
N TYR A 428 -52.76 20.20 -92.21
CA TYR A 428 -53.43 20.86 -91.09
C TYR A 428 -52.41 21.36 -90.06
N ASN A 429 -52.56 22.58 -89.53
CA ASN A 429 -51.51 23.22 -88.72
C ASN A 429 -51.98 24.17 -87.61
N ASN A 430 -53.20 23.96 -87.07
CA ASN A 430 -53.87 24.75 -86.00
C ASN A 430 -53.83 26.29 -86.09
N THR A 431 -53.35 26.87 -87.20
CA THR A 431 -53.11 28.31 -87.33
C THR A 431 -53.83 28.84 -88.54
N SER A 432 -53.35 28.48 -89.73
CA SER A 432 -53.82 28.99 -91.02
C SER A 432 -54.68 27.98 -91.77
N ARG A 433 -54.50 26.68 -91.48
CA ARG A 433 -55.10 25.57 -92.21
C ARG A 433 -55.87 24.71 -91.23
N VAL A 434 -57.12 25.14 -90.98
CA VAL A 434 -57.95 24.62 -89.91
C VAL A 434 -59.38 24.35 -90.35
N PHE A 435 -60.08 23.48 -89.63
CA PHE A 435 -61.49 23.20 -89.81
C PHE A 435 -62.33 24.06 -88.87
N ARG A 436 -63.03 25.05 -89.44
CA ARG A 436 -63.91 26.00 -88.72
C ARG A 436 -65.39 25.59 -88.75
N GLY A 437 -65.68 24.33 -89.09
CA GLY A 437 -67.05 23.91 -89.34
C GLY A 437 -67.63 24.47 -90.64
N ILE A 438 -66.76 24.73 -91.61
CA ILE A 438 -67.09 25.21 -92.95
C ILE A 438 -66.69 24.12 -93.94
N ALA A 439 -67.62 23.70 -94.80
CA ALA A 439 -67.35 22.67 -95.81
C ALA A 439 -66.55 23.25 -96.98
N ASN A 440 -65.51 22.54 -97.44
CA ASN A 440 -64.74 22.91 -98.63
C ASN A 440 -64.90 21.89 -99.79
N ARG A 441 -65.69 20.83 -99.61
CA ARG A 441 -66.08 19.86 -100.64
C ARG A 441 -67.60 19.96 -100.89
N LYS A 442 -68.02 20.02 -102.16
CA LYS A 442 -69.42 20.31 -102.56
C LYS A 442 -70.37 19.10 -102.44
N ARG A 443 -71.56 19.32 -101.86
CA ARG A 443 -72.82 18.61 -102.15
C ARG A 443 -73.98 19.61 -102.32
N SER A 444 -75.12 19.11 -102.80
CA SER A 444 -76.33 19.77 -103.35
C SER A 444 -76.99 20.90 -102.53
N LEU A 445 -76.47 21.25 -101.35
CA LEU A 445 -77.09 22.15 -100.37
C LEU A 445 -76.31 23.46 -100.14
N GLY A 446 -75.42 23.85 -101.06
CA GLY A 446 -74.69 25.13 -100.96
C GLY A 446 -73.67 25.11 -99.83
N GLY A 447 -72.38 25.08 -100.19
CA GLY A 447 -71.33 25.29 -99.20
C GLY A 447 -71.44 26.70 -98.64
N ASP A 448 -71.39 26.82 -97.33
CA ASP A 448 -70.70 27.91 -96.61
C ASP A 448 -70.63 27.63 -95.10
N GLN A 449 -71.60 26.91 -94.50
CA GLN A 449 -71.58 26.61 -93.05
C GLN A 449 -72.23 25.25 -92.73
N LEU A 450 -71.50 24.37 -92.03
CA LEU A 450 -72.01 23.06 -91.62
C LEU A 450 -72.94 23.17 -90.39
N PRO A 451 -74.05 22.42 -90.33
CA PRO A 451 -74.94 22.44 -89.17
C PRO A 451 -74.26 21.89 -87.90
N GLU A 452 -74.79 22.24 -86.73
CA GLU A 452 -74.39 21.57 -85.50
C GLU A 452 -74.63 20.07 -85.58
N GLY A 453 -73.71 19.30 -85.02
CA GLY A 453 -73.83 17.86 -84.94
C GLY A 453 -72.50 17.15 -84.83
N THR A 454 -72.59 15.83 -84.87
CA THR A 454 -71.44 14.94 -84.87
C THR A 454 -70.92 14.74 -86.29
N TYR A 455 -69.62 14.95 -86.44
CA TYR A 455 -68.87 14.71 -87.66
C TYR A 455 -67.85 13.61 -87.39
N PHE A 456 -67.49 12.86 -88.42
CA PHE A 456 -66.47 11.82 -88.32
C PHE A 456 -65.19 12.34 -88.96
N PHE A 457 -64.04 12.07 -88.36
CA PHE A 457 -62.77 12.49 -88.91
C PHE A 457 -61.85 11.31 -89.17
N LYS A 458 -60.94 11.51 -90.12
CA LYS A 458 -59.80 10.64 -90.37
C LYS A 458 -58.57 11.51 -90.65
N ILE A 459 -57.54 11.31 -89.85
CA ILE A 459 -56.22 11.92 -89.95
C ILE A 459 -55.27 10.86 -90.51
N ARG A 460 -54.53 11.21 -91.55
CA ARG A 460 -53.42 10.40 -92.04
C ARG A 460 -52.12 11.15 -91.81
N THR A 461 -51.13 10.48 -91.24
CA THR A 461 -49.76 10.98 -91.10
C THR A 461 -48.80 10.02 -91.83
N SER A 462 -47.64 10.53 -92.22
CA SER A 462 -46.56 9.69 -92.77
C SER A 462 -45.73 9.12 -91.62
N GLY A 463 -45.87 7.84 -91.31
CA GLY A 463 -45.13 7.15 -90.25
C GLY A 463 -45.88 7.02 -88.91
N PRO A 464 -45.30 6.31 -87.92
CA PRO A 464 -45.86 6.21 -86.58
C PRO A 464 -46.02 7.61 -85.98
N ASN A 465 -47.17 7.86 -85.36
CA ASN A 465 -47.53 9.15 -84.78
C ASN A 465 -47.90 8.96 -83.29
N SER A 466 -47.81 10.05 -82.53
CA SER A 466 -48.23 10.16 -81.14
C SER A 466 -49.69 10.62 -81.00
N LEU A 467 -50.43 10.74 -82.12
CA LEU A 467 -51.84 11.15 -82.08
C LEU A 467 -52.69 10.01 -81.48
N ARG A 468 -53.32 10.30 -80.35
CA ARG A 468 -54.26 9.47 -79.60
C ARG A 468 -55.37 8.89 -80.46
N LYS A 469 -55.87 9.65 -81.46
CA LYS A 469 -56.84 9.15 -82.43
C LYS A 469 -56.53 9.69 -83.83
N THR A 470 -56.31 8.76 -84.75
CA THR A 470 -56.26 9.06 -86.19
C THR A 470 -57.62 8.91 -86.87
N GLU A 471 -58.62 8.36 -86.19
CA GLU A 471 -60.00 8.35 -86.65
C GLU A 471 -60.98 8.36 -85.48
N GLY A 472 -62.15 8.94 -85.70
CA GLY A 472 -63.14 9.10 -84.64
C GLY A 472 -64.27 10.03 -85.03
N PHE A 473 -64.90 10.60 -84.02
CA PHE A 473 -65.89 11.65 -84.20
C PHE A 473 -65.47 12.92 -83.46
N LEU A 474 -65.86 14.05 -84.03
CA LEU A 474 -65.78 15.35 -83.41
C LEU A 474 -67.18 15.97 -83.34
N VAL A 475 -67.39 16.84 -82.36
CA VAL A 475 -68.66 17.52 -82.16
C VAL A 475 -68.51 18.98 -82.54
N LEU A 476 -69.34 19.44 -83.47
CA LEU A 476 -69.48 20.84 -83.82
C LEU A 476 -70.74 21.39 -83.13
N LYS A 477 -70.54 22.41 -82.29
CA LYS A 477 -71.59 23.17 -81.59
C LYS A 477 -71.48 24.66 -81.97
N ARG A 478 -72.54 25.45 -81.90
CA ARG A 478 -72.49 26.91 -82.09
C ARG A 478 -73.51 27.57 -81.18
#